data_AF-A0A952KJI1-F1
#
_entry.id   AF-A0A952KJI1-F1
#
_cell.length_a   1.000
_cell.length_b   1.000
_cell.length_c   1.000
_cell.angle_alpha   90.00
_cell.angle_beta   90.00
_cell.angle_gamma   90.00
#
_symmetry.space_group_name_H-M   'P 1'
#
loop_
_entity.id
_entity.type
_entity.pdbx_description
1 polymer ?
#
loop_
_entity_poly.entity_id
_entity_poly.type
_entity_poly.pdbx_seq_one_letter_code
_entity_poly.pdbx_strand_id
1 'polypeptide(L)'
;DLFIDCTGFRSLLLGQALKVGFVDWTHWLPCDRALAVPTRRDGPPPPYTRSQALTAGWQWRIPLQHRDGNGHVFSSAFMSEDEALTQLHANLVGEPLADARTIRFTTGRRERFWEKNCIAVGLAAGFLEPLESTSIMLIQNAITRLQYLFPDKGFEQVDIDTYNDEMIREYEDVRDFIILHYHLGRRDDSAFWRYCRDMPVPDRLAHRLQLFQSRGRIPAERGEQFRTPSWLAVMWGQGLRPRAADPLSLSIDSQAVQRWLFNTRQVIANCCDHMPRHEDVLQTICDGQRLAAT
;
A
#
# COMPACT_ATOMS: atom_id res chain seq x y z
N ASP A 1 -29.12 -18.19 1.92
CA ASP A 1 -28.25 -17.57 2.92
C ASP A 1 -26.99 -17.03 2.25
N LEU A 2 -26.42 -15.95 2.78
CA LEU A 2 -25.20 -15.31 2.30
C LEU A 2 -23.98 -15.91 3.00
N PHE A 3 -22.93 -16.22 2.24
CA PHE A 3 -21.64 -16.71 2.76
C PHE A 3 -20.54 -15.68 2.53
N ILE A 4 -19.73 -15.41 3.57
CA ILE A 4 -18.56 -14.54 3.47
C ILE A 4 -17.30 -15.40 3.57
N ASP A 5 -16.51 -15.46 2.49
CA ASP A 5 -15.24 -16.16 2.46
C ASP A 5 -14.13 -15.29 3.05
N CYS A 6 -13.82 -15.56 4.33
CA CYS A 6 -12.69 -14.98 5.06
C CYS A 6 -11.58 -16.02 5.32
N THR A 7 -11.48 -17.07 4.51
CA THR A 7 -10.67 -18.27 4.81
C THR A 7 -9.17 -18.12 4.47
N GLY A 8 -8.72 -16.89 4.24
CA GLY A 8 -7.34 -16.59 3.90
C GLY A 8 -7.00 -16.91 2.44
N PHE A 9 -5.70 -17.04 2.14
CA PHE A 9 -5.19 -17.39 0.80
C PHE A 9 -5.80 -18.68 0.21
N ARG A 10 -6.35 -19.56 1.04
CA ARG A 10 -6.99 -20.81 0.59
C ARG A 10 -8.24 -20.56 -0.26
N SER A 11 -8.98 -19.47 0.01
CA SER A 11 -10.25 -19.14 -0.63
C SER A 11 -11.16 -20.37 -0.78
N LEU A 12 -11.50 -20.98 0.36
CA LEU A 12 -12.20 -22.26 0.41
C LEU A 12 -13.56 -22.21 -0.28
N LEU A 13 -14.27 -21.09 -0.22
CA LEU A 13 -15.59 -20.97 -0.80
C LEU A 13 -15.52 -20.41 -2.21
N LEU A 14 -14.92 -19.24 -2.38
CA LEU A 14 -14.95 -18.55 -3.67
C LEU A 14 -14.03 -19.22 -4.70
N GLY A 15 -12.79 -19.53 -4.30
CA GLY A 15 -11.79 -20.16 -5.16
C GLY A 15 -12.00 -21.68 -5.30
N GLN A 16 -12.17 -22.40 -4.19
CA GLN A 16 -12.21 -23.87 -4.24
C GLN A 16 -13.61 -24.42 -4.53
N ALA A 17 -14.66 -23.94 -3.86
CA ALA A 17 -16.01 -24.45 -4.09
C ALA A 17 -16.65 -23.87 -5.36
N LEU A 18 -16.55 -22.55 -5.56
CA LEU A 18 -17.16 -21.84 -6.69
C LEU A 18 -16.26 -21.67 -7.92
N LYS A 19 -14.98 -22.04 -7.82
CA LYS A 19 -14.02 -22.07 -8.94
C LYS A 19 -13.81 -20.71 -9.61
N VAL A 20 -13.93 -19.61 -8.88
CA VAL A 20 -13.58 -18.29 -9.40
C VAL A 20 -12.06 -18.20 -9.62
N GLY A 21 -11.66 -17.80 -10.83
CA GLY A 21 -10.26 -17.70 -11.24
C GLY A 21 -9.45 -16.66 -10.46
N PHE A 22 -8.14 -16.62 -10.70
CA PHE A 22 -7.21 -15.66 -10.11
C PHE A 22 -6.44 -14.92 -11.20
N VAL A 23 -6.46 -13.60 -11.14
CA VAL A 23 -5.70 -12.71 -12.00
C VAL A 23 -4.34 -12.46 -11.33
N ASP A 24 -3.31 -13.07 -11.88
CA ASP A 24 -1.93 -12.98 -11.41
C ASP A 24 -1.26 -11.67 -11.88
N TRP A 25 -0.65 -10.94 -10.94
CA TRP A 25 0.07 -9.68 -11.19
C TRP A 25 1.57 -9.77 -10.90
N THR A 26 2.14 -10.96 -10.72
CA THR A 26 3.56 -11.16 -10.43
C THR A 26 4.49 -10.61 -11.52
N HIS A 27 4.01 -10.52 -12.77
CA HIS A 27 4.76 -9.88 -13.85
C HIS A 27 4.98 -8.37 -13.63
N TRP A 28 4.14 -7.69 -12.85
CA TRP A 28 4.34 -6.29 -12.46
C TRP A 28 4.86 -6.14 -11.01
N LEU A 29 4.48 -7.05 -10.12
CA LEU A 29 4.82 -7.01 -8.70
C LEU A 29 5.51 -8.34 -8.33
N PRO A 30 6.83 -8.45 -8.60
CA PRO A 30 7.54 -9.74 -8.61
C PRO A 30 7.78 -10.35 -7.23
N CYS A 31 7.58 -9.60 -6.15
CA CYS A 31 7.71 -10.15 -4.80
C CYS A 31 6.62 -11.19 -4.52
N ASP A 32 7.00 -12.30 -3.88
CA ASP A 32 6.16 -13.48 -3.64
C ASP A 32 6.35 -14.06 -2.23
N ARG A 33 7.24 -13.46 -1.44
CA ARG A 33 7.59 -13.91 -0.09
C ARG A 33 7.77 -12.75 0.86
N ALA A 34 7.47 -13.01 2.13
CA ALA A 34 7.86 -12.14 3.22
C ALA A 34 8.44 -12.95 4.38
N LEU A 35 9.48 -12.43 5.02
CA LEU A 35 9.92 -12.87 6.35
C LEU A 35 9.41 -11.85 7.37
N ALA A 36 8.74 -12.29 8.44
CA ALA A 36 8.23 -11.40 9.49
C ALA A 36 8.81 -11.77 10.86
N VAL A 37 9.32 -10.77 11.58
CA VAL A 37 9.95 -10.94 12.89
C VAL A 37 9.62 -9.78 13.83
N PRO A 38 9.10 -10.04 15.05
CA PRO A 38 8.95 -9.01 16.07
C PRO A 38 10.30 -8.73 16.73
N THR A 39 10.58 -7.46 17.06
CA THR A 39 11.76 -7.09 17.87
C THR A 39 11.36 -6.32 19.12
N ARG A 40 12.18 -6.42 20.18
CA ARG A 40 12.08 -5.54 21.34
C ARG A 40 12.23 -4.10 20.86
N ARG A 41 11.42 -3.21 21.45
CA ARG A 41 11.51 -1.78 21.23
C ARG A 41 12.17 -1.14 22.46
N ASP A 42 13.28 -0.46 22.20
CA ASP A 42 13.94 0.40 23.18
C ASP A 42 13.69 1.85 22.76
N GLY A 43 13.04 2.62 23.63
CA GLY A 43 12.71 4.04 23.38
C GLY A 43 11.42 4.32 22.57
N PRO A 44 11.11 5.61 22.34
CA PRO A 44 9.82 6.04 21.82
C PRO A 44 9.53 5.58 20.38
N PRO A 45 8.25 5.28 20.04
CA PRO A 45 7.84 4.96 18.69
C PRO A 45 7.91 6.18 17.77
N PRO A 46 8.62 6.12 16.62
CA PRO A 46 8.46 7.14 15.59
C PRO A 46 7.02 7.14 15.06
N PRO A 47 6.47 8.30 14.65
CA PRO A 47 5.10 8.40 14.14
C PRO A 47 5.01 8.06 12.64
N TYR A 48 5.75 7.05 12.18
CA TYR A 48 5.75 6.65 10.76
C TYR A 48 6.13 5.17 10.60
N THR A 49 5.59 4.55 9.55
CA THR A 49 6.09 3.28 9.03
C THR A 49 7.32 3.54 8.17
N ARG A 50 8.37 2.71 8.31
CA ARG A 50 9.54 2.78 7.44
C ARG A 50 9.47 1.66 6.41
N SER A 51 9.56 2.02 5.13
CA SER A 51 9.75 1.09 4.01
C SER A 51 11.12 1.35 3.39
N GLN A 52 12.02 0.37 3.47
CA GLN A 52 13.42 0.49 3.02
C GLN A 52 13.69 -0.48 1.87
N ALA A 53 14.01 0.04 0.68
CA ALA A 53 14.44 -0.78 -0.45
C ALA A 53 15.73 -1.53 -0.15
N LEU A 54 15.76 -2.83 -0.49
CA LEU A 54 16.88 -3.76 -0.34
C LEU A 54 17.22 -4.38 -1.71
N THR A 55 18.08 -5.41 -1.76
CA THR A 55 18.62 -5.94 -3.02
C THR A 55 17.56 -6.46 -3.98
N ALA A 56 16.57 -7.21 -3.48
CA ALA A 56 15.52 -7.86 -4.28
C ALA A 56 14.11 -7.73 -3.67
N GLY A 57 13.84 -6.55 -3.11
CA GLY A 57 12.60 -6.25 -2.40
C GLY A 57 12.79 -5.10 -1.42
N TRP A 58 12.07 -5.12 -0.30
CA TRP A 58 12.13 -4.06 0.70
C TRP A 58 11.77 -4.58 2.10
N GLN A 59 12.20 -3.83 3.12
CA GLN A 59 11.94 -4.13 4.52
C GLN A 59 11.00 -3.08 5.13
N TRP A 60 9.98 -3.55 5.84
CA TRP A 60 9.15 -2.72 6.69
C TRP A 60 9.67 -2.69 8.14
N ARG A 61 9.40 -1.57 8.81
CA ARG A 61 9.41 -1.46 10.28
C ARG A 61 8.17 -0.69 10.70
N ILE A 62 7.32 -1.33 11.49
CA ILE A 62 6.08 -0.78 12.03
C ILE A 62 6.22 -0.64 13.55
N PRO A 63 6.28 0.59 14.07
CA PRO A 63 6.33 0.85 15.50
C PRO A 63 5.00 0.52 16.19
N LEU A 64 5.01 -0.34 17.21
CA LEU A 64 3.89 -0.50 18.16
C LEU A 64 4.30 0.05 19.53
N GLN A 65 3.37 0.07 20.49
CA GLN A 65 3.62 0.63 21.82
C GLN A 65 4.77 -0.05 22.59
N HIS A 66 4.94 -1.37 22.43
CA HIS A 66 5.88 -2.16 23.24
C HIS A 66 6.84 -3.04 22.42
N ARG A 67 6.71 -3.05 21.09
CA ARG A 67 7.56 -3.84 20.18
C ARG A 67 7.52 -3.24 18.79
N ASP A 68 8.38 -3.74 17.91
CA ASP A 68 8.32 -3.45 16.48
C ASP A 68 7.93 -4.69 15.69
N GLY A 69 7.06 -4.48 14.70
CA GLY A 69 6.89 -5.44 13.61
C GLY A 69 7.89 -5.14 12.51
N ASN A 70 8.76 -6.09 12.20
CA ASN A 70 9.70 -5.99 11.09
C ASN A 70 9.40 -7.09 10.08
N GLY A 71 9.76 -6.84 8.83
CA GLY A 71 9.82 -7.91 7.87
C GLY A 71 10.35 -7.49 6.52
N HIS A 72 10.77 -8.47 5.75
CA HIS A 72 11.38 -8.29 4.45
C HIS A 72 10.48 -8.93 3.40
N VAL A 73 9.89 -8.13 2.52
CA VAL A 73 9.19 -8.57 1.31
C VAL A 73 10.23 -8.75 0.20
N PHE A 74 10.25 -9.88 -0.49
CA PHE A 74 11.23 -10.15 -1.55
C PHE A 74 10.69 -11.06 -2.64
N SER A 75 11.40 -11.07 -3.77
CA SER A 75 11.12 -11.98 -4.89
C SER A 75 12.08 -13.16 -4.90
N SER A 76 11.52 -14.36 -4.82
CA SER A 76 12.31 -15.60 -4.81
C SER A 76 12.93 -15.98 -6.15
N ALA A 77 12.51 -15.31 -7.23
CA ALA A 77 13.19 -15.40 -8.52
C ALA A 77 14.53 -14.65 -8.54
N PHE A 78 14.77 -13.73 -7.59
CA PHE A 78 15.94 -12.86 -7.57
C PHE A 78 16.82 -13.01 -6.31
N MET A 79 16.34 -13.67 -5.26
CA MET A 79 17.07 -13.83 -4.00
C MET A 79 16.54 -15.04 -3.22
N SER A 80 17.44 -15.79 -2.58
CA SER A 80 17.08 -16.92 -1.71
C SER A 80 16.48 -16.48 -0.37
N GLU A 81 15.77 -17.37 0.33
CA GLU A 81 15.23 -17.06 1.67
C GLU A 81 16.35 -16.80 2.69
N ASP A 82 17.51 -17.48 2.59
CA ASP A 82 18.65 -17.31 3.50
C ASP A 82 19.34 -15.94 3.33
N GLU A 83 19.50 -15.48 2.08
CA GLU A 83 19.99 -14.13 1.79
C GLU A 83 19.01 -13.06 2.29
N ALA A 84 17.70 -13.28 2.11
CA ALA A 84 16.65 -12.38 2.62
C ALA A 84 16.67 -12.30 4.15
N LEU A 85 16.83 -13.45 4.83
CA LEU A 85 16.94 -13.53 6.28
C LEU A 85 18.18 -12.79 6.78
N THR A 86 19.32 -12.97 6.12
CA THR A 86 20.57 -12.27 6.43
C THR A 86 20.39 -10.75 6.32
N GLN A 87 19.78 -10.26 5.23
CA GLN A 87 19.52 -8.82 5.05
C GLN A 87 18.50 -8.28 6.07
N LEU A 88 17.47 -9.05 6.42
CA LEU A 88 16.50 -8.67 7.45
C LEU A 88 17.19 -8.47 8.81
N HIS A 89 17.97 -9.45 9.26
CA HIS A 89 18.67 -9.40 10.55
C HIS A 89 19.69 -8.27 10.62
N ALA A 90 20.41 -7.99 9.53
CA ALA A 90 21.39 -6.89 9.47
C ALA A 90 20.76 -5.50 9.69
N ASN A 91 19.45 -5.35 9.50
CA ASN A 91 18.74 -4.07 9.57
C ASN A 91 17.78 -3.93 10.77
N LEU A 92 17.78 -4.90 11.71
CA LEU A 92 16.96 -4.82 12.93
C LEU A 92 17.53 -3.79 13.91
N VAL A 93 16.65 -3.04 14.57
CA VAL A 93 17.01 -1.99 15.55
C VAL A 93 16.75 -2.46 17.00
N GLY A 94 16.62 -3.77 17.21
CA GLY A 94 16.38 -4.37 18.53
C GLY A 94 16.47 -5.89 18.48
N GLU A 95 16.52 -6.52 19.65
CA GLU A 95 16.60 -7.97 19.77
C GLU A 95 15.34 -8.65 19.20
N PRO A 96 15.47 -9.68 18.33
CA PRO A 96 14.34 -10.50 17.91
C PRO A 96 13.65 -11.16 19.11
N LEU A 97 12.32 -11.12 19.12
CA LEU A 97 11.49 -11.75 20.16
C LEU A 97 11.00 -13.16 19.77
N ALA A 98 11.23 -13.57 18.52
CA ALA A 98 10.90 -14.87 17.97
C ALA A 98 11.72 -15.10 16.69
N ASP A 99 11.71 -16.33 16.19
CA ASP A 99 12.24 -16.65 14.86
C ASP A 99 11.39 -15.99 13.75
N ALA A 100 12.06 -15.63 12.66
CA ALA A 100 11.39 -15.09 11.49
C ALA A 100 10.45 -16.13 10.86
N ARG A 101 9.23 -15.72 10.53
CA ARG A 101 8.24 -16.57 9.86
C ARG A 101 8.18 -16.25 8.37
N THR A 102 8.33 -17.26 7.54
CA THR A 102 8.13 -17.13 6.09
C THR A 102 6.63 -17.15 5.76
N ILE A 103 6.21 -16.15 4.99
CA ILE A 103 4.88 -16.03 4.40
C ILE A 103 5.07 -16.11 2.89
N ARG A 104 4.32 -16.98 2.22
CA ARG A 104 4.30 -17.11 0.76
C ARG A 104 2.99 -16.54 0.25
N PHE A 105 3.06 -15.78 -0.83
CA PHE A 105 1.89 -15.14 -1.43
C PHE A 105 2.05 -15.00 -2.94
N THR A 106 0.93 -14.73 -3.60
CA THR A 106 0.89 -14.32 -5.00
C THR A 106 0.14 -13.00 -5.06
N THR A 107 0.76 -12.00 -5.69
CA THR A 107 0.12 -10.69 -5.86
C THR A 107 -0.94 -10.78 -6.97
N GLY A 108 -2.15 -10.30 -6.68
CA GLY A 108 -3.27 -10.42 -7.61
C GLY A 108 -4.62 -10.35 -6.92
N ARG A 109 -5.67 -10.65 -7.68
CA ARG A 109 -7.05 -10.69 -7.20
C ARG A 109 -7.82 -11.84 -7.83
N ARG A 110 -8.95 -12.20 -7.23
CA ARG A 110 -9.94 -13.04 -7.91
C ARG A 110 -10.52 -12.31 -9.12
N GLU A 111 -10.95 -13.08 -10.10
CA GLU A 111 -11.64 -12.53 -11.28
C GLU A 111 -12.93 -11.80 -10.90
N ARG A 112 -13.63 -12.32 -9.88
CA ARG A 112 -14.83 -11.75 -9.25
C ARG A 112 -14.67 -11.82 -7.73
N PHE A 113 -15.24 -10.86 -7.01
CA PHE A 113 -15.25 -10.78 -5.55
C PHE A 113 -16.56 -11.31 -4.95
N TRP A 114 -17.64 -11.25 -5.72
CA TRP A 114 -18.96 -11.81 -5.40
C TRP A 114 -19.37 -12.76 -6.52
N GLU A 115 -19.66 -14.01 -6.15
CA GLU A 115 -20.22 -15.06 -7.04
C GLU A 115 -21.42 -15.72 -6.35
N LYS A 116 -22.60 -15.69 -6.98
CA LYS A 116 -23.85 -16.24 -6.44
C LYS A 116 -24.17 -15.69 -5.05
N ASN A 117 -24.20 -16.53 -4.03
CA ASN A 117 -24.44 -16.16 -2.65
C ASN A 117 -23.15 -16.12 -1.81
N CYS A 118 -21.97 -15.99 -2.43
CA CYS A 118 -20.68 -15.94 -1.75
C CYS A 118 -19.89 -14.69 -2.12
N ILE A 119 -19.34 -14.03 -1.10
CA ILE A 119 -18.49 -12.84 -1.23
C ILE A 119 -17.16 -13.12 -0.55
N ALA A 120 -16.04 -12.88 -1.23
CA ALA A 120 -14.72 -12.98 -0.62
C ALA A 120 -14.26 -11.64 -0.04
N VAL A 121 -13.67 -11.71 1.15
CA VAL A 121 -13.12 -10.55 1.87
C VAL A 121 -11.70 -10.87 2.33
N GLY A 122 -10.81 -9.87 2.22
CA GLY A 122 -9.40 -10.02 2.57
C GLY A 122 -8.65 -10.98 1.64
N LEU A 123 -7.78 -11.81 2.22
CA LEU A 123 -6.86 -12.67 1.46
C LEU A 123 -7.56 -13.73 0.59
N ALA A 124 -8.84 -14.04 0.84
CA ALA A 124 -9.62 -14.93 -0.03
C ALA A 124 -9.94 -14.26 -1.37
N ALA A 125 -10.05 -12.93 -1.37
CA ALA A 125 -10.43 -12.11 -2.52
C ALA A 125 -9.22 -11.65 -3.35
N GLY A 126 -8.08 -11.43 -2.71
CA GLY A 126 -6.85 -11.00 -3.37
C GLY A 126 -5.81 -10.50 -2.38
N PHE A 127 -4.60 -10.25 -2.88
CA PHE A 127 -3.50 -9.74 -2.07
C PHE A 127 -2.61 -8.81 -2.89
N LEU A 128 -2.24 -7.69 -2.29
CA LEU A 128 -1.12 -6.86 -2.70
C LEU A 128 -0.21 -6.68 -1.49
N GLU A 129 1.09 -6.59 -1.74
CA GLU A 129 2.09 -6.37 -0.70
C GLU A 129 1.83 -5.07 0.09
N PRO A 130 2.23 -5.01 1.38
CA PRO A 130 1.80 -3.96 2.29
C PRO A 130 2.60 -2.65 2.16
N LEU A 131 3.12 -2.33 0.96
CA LEU A 131 3.99 -1.16 0.74
C LEU A 131 3.30 0.16 1.10
N GLU A 132 2.00 0.23 0.85
CA GLU A 132 1.14 1.40 1.13
C GLU A 132 0.00 1.07 2.12
N SER A 133 0.20 0.04 2.96
CA SER A 133 -0.70 -0.29 4.09
C SER A 133 -2.18 -0.49 3.72
N THR A 134 -2.46 -1.08 2.55
CA THR A 134 -3.80 -1.14 1.97
C THR A 134 -4.65 -2.33 2.39
N SER A 135 -4.08 -3.39 2.98
CA SER A 135 -4.81 -4.66 3.18
C SER A 135 -6.06 -4.51 4.07
N ILE A 136 -5.97 -3.77 5.18
CA ILE A 136 -7.11 -3.56 6.08
C ILE A 136 -8.13 -2.60 5.45
N MET A 137 -7.65 -1.57 4.73
CA MET A 137 -8.51 -0.65 3.99
C MET A 137 -9.39 -1.39 2.97
N LEU A 138 -8.80 -2.31 2.18
CA LEU A 138 -9.53 -3.11 1.21
C LEU A 138 -10.59 -4.00 1.87
N ILE A 139 -10.30 -4.56 3.06
CA ILE A 139 -11.29 -5.32 3.86
C ILE A 139 -12.45 -4.41 4.29
N GLN A 140 -12.15 -3.22 4.80
CA GLN A 140 -13.16 -2.26 5.24
C GLN A 140 -14.05 -1.83 4.07
N ASN A 141 -13.45 -1.49 2.93
CA ASN A 141 -14.20 -1.04 1.75
C ASN A 141 -15.08 -2.15 1.17
N ALA A 142 -14.62 -3.41 1.17
CA ALA A 142 -15.45 -4.56 0.82
C ALA A 142 -16.68 -4.68 1.75
N ILE A 143 -16.50 -4.54 3.07
CA ILE A 143 -17.59 -4.63 4.04
C ILE A 143 -18.57 -3.45 3.88
N THR A 144 -18.07 -2.22 3.74
CA THR A 144 -18.92 -1.03 3.54
C THR A 144 -19.73 -1.13 2.25
N ARG A 145 -19.12 -1.62 1.18
CA ARG A 145 -19.80 -1.82 -0.11
C ARG A 145 -20.85 -2.92 -0.02
N LEU A 146 -20.58 -4.00 0.71
CA LEU A 146 -21.59 -5.02 0.99
C LEU A 146 -22.76 -4.48 1.82
N GLN A 147 -22.51 -3.60 2.79
CA GLN A 147 -23.60 -2.96 3.55
C GLN A 147 -24.51 -2.12 2.66
N TYR A 148 -23.94 -1.43 1.65
CA TYR A 148 -24.71 -0.65 0.68
C TYR A 148 -25.49 -1.54 -0.30
N LEU A 149 -24.88 -2.63 -0.79
CA LEU A 149 -25.46 -3.59 -1.73
C LEU A 149 -25.99 -4.86 -1.03
N PHE A 150 -26.52 -4.73 0.18
CA PHE A 150 -26.85 -5.91 0.98
C PHE A 150 -28.00 -6.70 0.32
N PRO A 151 -27.79 -7.99 -0.03
CA PRO A 151 -28.74 -8.71 -0.86
C PRO A 151 -29.90 -9.29 -0.04
N ASP A 152 -31.02 -9.52 -0.71
CA ASP A 152 -32.03 -10.47 -0.24
C ASP A 152 -31.77 -11.88 -0.79
N LYS A 153 -32.77 -12.77 -0.78
CA LYS A 153 -32.62 -14.14 -1.31
C LYS A 153 -32.60 -14.23 -2.83
N GLY A 154 -32.91 -13.14 -3.54
CA GLY A 154 -32.87 -13.05 -4.99
C GLY A 154 -31.46 -12.96 -5.55
N PHE A 155 -30.52 -12.35 -4.80
CA PHE A 155 -29.14 -12.10 -5.25
C PHE A 155 -29.10 -11.48 -6.65
N GLU A 156 -29.78 -10.32 -6.79
CA GLU A 156 -29.94 -9.64 -8.07
C GLU A 156 -28.59 -9.37 -8.76
N GLN A 157 -28.49 -9.76 -10.03
CA GLN A 157 -27.22 -9.76 -10.76
C GLN A 157 -26.63 -8.34 -10.89
N VAL A 158 -27.47 -7.31 -10.95
CA VAL A 158 -27.02 -5.91 -11.02
C VAL A 158 -26.21 -5.49 -9.80
N ASP A 159 -26.55 -5.98 -8.61
CA ASP A 159 -25.83 -5.67 -7.38
C ASP A 159 -24.49 -6.42 -7.34
N ILE A 160 -24.49 -7.68 -7.78
CA ILE A 160 -23.28 -8.51 -7.91
C ILE A 160 -22.28 -7.87 -8.89
N ASP A 161 -22.76 -7.46 -10.06
CA ASP A 161 -21.95 -6.83 -11.10
C ASP A 161 -21.40 -5.48 -10.62
N THR A 162 -22.23 -4.67 -9.97
CA THR A 162 -21.80 -3.39 -9.39
C THR A 162 -20.73 -3.58 -8.32
N TYR A 163 -20.92 -4.54 -7.41
CA TYR A 163 -19.93 -4.85 -6.38
C TYR A 163 -18.60 -5.30 -7.00
N ASN A 164 -18.66 -6.20 -7.98
CA ASN A 164 -17.48 -6.71 -8.67
C ASN A 164 -16.73 -5.60 -9.41
N ASP A 165 -17.42 -4.79 -10.21
CA ASP A 165 -16.83 -3.69 -10.97
C ASP A 165 -16.09 -2.71 -10.05
N GLU A 166 -16.72 -2.32 -8.95
CA GLU A 166 -16.12 -1.35 -8.03
C GLU A 166 -14.93 -1.94 -7.27
N MET A 167 -14.99 -3.19 -6.83
CA MET A 167 -13.85 -3.85 -6.16
C MET A 167 -12.69 -4.11 -7.13
N ILE A 168 -12.98 -4.46 -8.40
CA ILE A 168 -11.97 -4.63 -9.44
C ILE A 168 -11.21 -3.33 -9.66
N ARG A 169 -11.93 -2.22 -9.89
CA ARG A 169 -11.32 -0.90 -10.09
C ARG A 169 -10.46 -0.52 -8.89
N GLU A 170 -10.94 -0.73 -7.68
CA GLU A 170 -10.22 -0.41 -6.46
C GLU A 170 -8.92 -1.21 -6.31
N TYR A 171 -8.93 -2.52 -6.58
CA TYR A 171 -7.72 -3.34 -6.55
C TYR A 171 -6.71 -2.92 -7.63
N GLU A 172 -7.19 -2.52 -8.82
CA GLU A 172 -6.35 -2.05 -9.92
C GLU A 172 -5.76 -0.67 -9.66
N ASP A 173 -6.48 0.23 -8.99
CA ASP A 173 -5.96 1.52 -8.49
C ASP A 173 -4.79 1.31 -7.54
N VAL A 174 -4.96 0.40 -6.57
CA VAL A 174 -3.92 0.08 -5.59
C VAL A 174 -2.73 -0.59 -6.27
N ARG A 175 -2.97 -1.51 -7.21
CA ARG A 175 -1.93 -2.14 -8.02
C ARG A 175 -1.07 -1.10 -8.73
N ASP A 176 -1.70 -0.20 -9.50
CA ASP A 176 -0.99 0.80 -10.29
C ASP A 176 -0.16 1.73 -9.40
N PHE A 177 -0.68 2.08 -8.22
CA PHE A 177 0.07 2.87 -7.26
C PHE A 177 1.26 2.11 -6.68
N ILE A 178 1.15 0.82 -6.37
CA ILE A 178 2.32 0.04 -5.89
C ILE A 178 3.35 -0.16 -7.00
N ILE A 179 2.91 -0.44 -8.25
CA ILE A 179 3.80 -0.56 -9.42
C ILE A 179 4.64 0.72 -9.59
N LEU A 180 4.05 1.89 -9.37
CA LEU A 180 4.75 3.18 -9.43
C LEU A 180 6.07 3.18 -8.63
N HIS A 181 6.04 2.65 -7.40
CA HIS A 181 7.21 2.63 -6.51
C HIS A 181 8.36 1.81 -7.06
N TYR A 182 8.04 0.70 -7.74
CA TYR A 182 9.01 -0.17 -8.36
C TYR A 182 9.54 0.40 -9.68
N HIS A 183 8.63 0.89 -10.53
CA HIS A 183 8.95 1.32 -11.88
C HIS A 183 9.70 2.65 -11.95
N LEU A 184 9.36 3.62 -11.09
CA LEU A 184 10.09 4.90 -11.02
C LEU A 184 11.40 4.82 -10.21
N GLY A 185 11.66 3.68 -9.57
CA GLY A 185 12.91 3.44 -8.87
C GLY A 185 14.11 3.67 -9.78
N ARG A 186 15.08 4.47 -9.33
CA ARG A 186 16.32 4.75 -10.08
C ARG A 186 17.44 3.75 -9.82
N ARG A 187 17.18 2.75 -8.98
CA ARG A 187 18.15 1.72 -8.64
C ARG A 187 18.40 0.84 -9.85
N ASP A 188 19.66 0.53 -10.09
CA ASP A 188 20.11 -0.36 -11.16
C ASP A 188 21.17 -1.36 -10.68
N ASP A 189 21.42 -1.38 -9.37
CA ASP A 189 22.45 -2.16 -8.69
C ASP A 189 22.16 -3.67 -8.62
N SER A 190 20.91 -4.09 -8.85
CA SER A 190 20.51 -5.50 -8.84
C SER A 190 19.68 -5.88 -10.06
N ALA A 191 19.65 -7.19 -10.39
CA ALA A 191 18.81 -7.70 -11.46
C ALA A 191 17.31 -7.43 -11.20
N PHE A 192 16.90 -7.46 -9.94
CA PHE A 192 15.54 -7.12 -9.51
C PHE A 192 15.17 -5.67 -9.84
N TRP A 193 16.02 -4.70 -9.48
CA TRP A 193 15.71 -3.29 -9.74
C TRP A 193 15.76 -2.94 -11.23
N ARG A 194 16.68 -3.55 -11.98
CA ARG A 194 16.68 -3.43 -13.45
C ARG A 194 15.40 -3.99 -14.07
N TYR A 195 14.93 -5.15 -13.61
CA TYR A 195 13.64 -5.71 -14.04
C TYR A 195 12.48 -4.74 -13.74
N CYS A 196 12.35 -4.28 -12.50
CA CYS A 196 11.26 -3.40 -12.08
C CYS A 196 11.23 -2.08 -12.87
N ARG A 197 12.39 -1.51 -13.19
CA ARG A 197 12.50 -0.29 -14.00
C ARG A 197 12.10 -0.52 -15.45
N ASP A 198 12.48 -1.66 -16.02
CA ASP A 198 12.35 -1.92 -17.47
C ASP A 198 11.06 -2.67 -17.85
N MET A 199 10.32 -3.22 -16.87
CA MET A 199 9.07 -3.95 -17.11
C MET A 199 7.98 -3.03 -17.70
N PRO A 200 7.11 -3.55 -18.60
CA PRO A 200 5.94 -2.80 -19.05
C PRO A 200 5.01 -2.55 -17.87
N VAL A 201 4.26 -1.45 -17.92
CA VAL A 201 3.26 -1.09 -16.90
C VAL A 201 1.87 -1.00 -17.54
N PRO A 202 0.78 -1.08 -16.75
CA PRO A 202 -0.58 -0.86 -17.25
C PRO A 202 -0.73 0.48 -17.98
N ASP A 203 -1.52 0.51 -19.04
CA ASP A 203 -1.72 1.71 -19.89
C ASP A 203 -2.18 2.92 -19.09
N ARG A 204 -3.03 2.71 -18.06
CA ARG A 204 -3.49 3.78 -17.18
C ARG A 204 -2.34 4.42 -16.39
N LEU A 205 -1.45 3.60 -15.82
CA LEU A 205 -0.26 4.10 -15.14
C LEU A 205 0.68 4.81 -16.11
N ALA A 206 0.93 4.22 -17.29
CA ALA A 206 1.74 4.84 -18.33
C ALA A 206 1.21 6.23 -18.74
N HIS A 207 -0.10 6.33 -18.96
CA HIS A 207 -0.77 7.58 -19.30
C HIS A 207 -0.60 8.63 -18.19
N ARG A 208 -0.82 8.23 -16.93
CA ARG A 208 -0.66 9.13 -15.76
C ARG A 208 0.77 9.64 -15.63
N LEU A 209 1.77 8.78 -15.82
CA LEU A 209 3.18 9.16 -15.82
C LEU A 209 3.50 10.16 -16.94
N GLN A 210 3.01 9.92 -18.16
CA GLN A 210 3.21 10.83 -19.29
C GLN A 210 2.53 12.19 -19.06
N LEU A 211 1.33 12.20 -18.48
CA LEU A 211 0.59 13.41 -18.14
C LEU A 211 1.32 14.25 -17.09
N PHE A 212 1.84 13.60 -16.05
CA PHE A 212 2.68 14.26 -15.04
C PHE A 212 4.00 14.77 -15.65
N GLN A 213 4.71 13.96 -16.43
CA GLN A 213 5.95 14.39 -17.10
C GLN A 213 5.74 15.55 -18.07
N SER A 214 4.55 15.69 -18.65
CA SER A 214 4.26 16.80 -19.56
C SER A 214 4.29 18.14 -18.82
N ARG A 215 3.47 18.28 -17.76
CA ARG A 215 3.20 19.58 -17.10
C ARG A 215 2.94 19.51 -15.59
N GLY A 216 3.18 18.36 -14.95
CA GLY A 216 2.96 18.15 -13.51
C GLY A 216 1.50 17.92 -13.14
N ARG A 217 0.67 17.50 -14.11
CA ARG A 217 -0.77 17.30 -13.92
C ARG A 217 -1.06 15.93 -13.31
N ILE A 218 -1.91 15.94 -12.30
CA ILE A 218 -2.40 14.74 -11.60
C ILE A 218 -3.92 14.88 -11.49
N PRO A 219 -4.68 14.44 -12.51
CA PRO A 219 -6.13 14.52 -12.48
C PRO A 219 -6.66 13.68 -11.32
N ALA A 220 -7.67 14.19 -10.63
CA ALA A 220 -8.41 13.39 -9.67
C ALA A 220 -9.39 12.50 -10.45
N GLU A 221 -9.24 11.19 -10.35
CA GLU A 221 -10.22 10.25 -10.90
C GLU A 221 -11.22 9.85 -9.81
N ARG A 222 -12.48 9.66 -10.19
CA ARG A 222 -13.55 9.31 -9.26
C ARG A 222 -13.34 7.87 -8.78
N GLY A 223 -13.31 7.68 -7.45
CA GLY A 223 -13.15 6.35 -6.84
C GLY A 223 -11.71 6.00 -6.48
N GLU A 224 -10.73 6.86 -6.76
CA GLU A 224 -9.34 6.58 -6.43
C GLU A 224 -9.07 6.56 -4.93
N GLN A 225 -8.39 5.51 -4.49
CA GLN A 225 -7.89 5.38 -3.12
C GLN A 225 -6.78 6.40 -2.83
N PHE A 226 -5.82 6.53 -3.76
CA PHE A 226 -4.71 7.46 -3.64
C PHE A 226 -5.02 8.78 -4.32
N ARG A 227 -5.10 9.85 -3.52
CA ARG A 227 -5.41 11.20 -4.02
C ARG A 227 -4.19 11.90 -4.60
N THR A 228 -4.41 13.05 -5.23
CA THR A 228 -3.36 13.90 -5.82
C THR A 228 -2.11 14.09 -4.95
N PRO A 229 -2.19 14.34 -3.63
CA PRO A 229 -0.99 14.48 -2.79
C PRO A 229 -0.13 13.22 -2.73
N SER A 230 -0.73 12.02 -2.72
CA SER A 230 -0.01 10.75 -2.68
C SER A 230 0.77 10.51 -3.97
N TRP A 231 0.12 10.69 -5.11
CA TRP A 231 0.77 10.61 -6.43
C TRP A 231 1.89 11.63 -6.57
N LEU A 232 1.67 12.88 -6.13
CA LEU A 232 2.71 13.91 -6.15
C LEU A 232 3.89 13.51 -5.28
N ALA A 233 3.65 13.04 -4.05
CA ALA A 233 4.69 12.66 -3.11
C ALA A 233 5.59 11.55 -3.67
N VAL A 234 5.01 10.50 -4.26
CA VAL A 234 5.78 9.38 -4.81
C VAL A 234 6.47 9.77 -6.11
N MET A 235 5.75 10.33 -7.09
CA MET A 235 6.33 10.75 -8.37
C MET A 235 7.47 11.74 -8.15
N TRP A 236 7.23 12.80 -7.37
CA TRP A 236 8.25 13.80 -7.10
C TRP A 236 9.37 13.26 -6.22
N GLY A 237 9.05 12.47 -5.19
CA GLY A 237 10.01 11.88 -4.26
C GLY A 237 10.97 10.92 -4.94
N GLN A 238 10.49 10.12 -5.91
CA GLN A 238 11.31 9.20 -6.71
C GLN A 238 11.94 9.88 -7.94
N GLY A 239 11.81 11.20 -8.06
CA GLY A 239 12.58 12.00 -9.00
C GLY A 239 11.93 12.16 -10.37
N LEU A 240 10.67 11.80 -10.55
CA LEU A 240 9.93 12.20 -11.74
C LEU A 240 9.77 13.73 -11.73
N ARG A 241 10.10 14.38 -12.84
CA ARG A 241 9.99 15.83 -12.98
C ARG A 241 9.18 16.17 -14.23
N PRO A 242 8.30 17.18 -14.16
CA PRO A 242 7.67 17.69 -15.36
C PRO A 242 8.71 18.38 -16.26
N ARG A 243 8.57 18.23 -17.58
CA ARG A 243 9.43 18.87 -18.58
C ARG A 243 9.26 20.39 -18.63
N ALA A 244 8.09 20.87 -18.25
CA ALA A 244 7.79 22.28 -18.13
C ALA A 244 6.70 22.53 -17.10
N ALA A 245 6.63 23.75 -16.56
CA ALA A 245 5.52 24.17 -15.72
C ALA A 245 4.20 24.23 -16.49
N ASP A 246 3.06 24.18 -15.79
CA ASP A 246 1.77 24.47 -16.40
C ASP A 246 1.77 25.92 -16.95
N PRO A 247 1.34 26.16 -18.20
CA PRO A 247 1.35 27.50 -18.78
C PRO A 247 0.60 28.55 -17.95
N LEU A 248 -0.45 28.17 -17.22
CA LEU A 248 -1.19 29.10 -16.37
C LEU A 248 -0.40 29.52 -15.13
N SER A 249 0.60 28.75 -14.69
CA SER A 249 1.44 29.19 -13.57
C SER A 249 2.45 30.25 -13.98
N LEU A 250 2.73 30.41 -15.29
CA LEU A 250 3.67 31.40 -15.81
C LEU A 250 3.13 32.83 -15.73
N SER A 251 1.81 33.01 -15.61
CA SER A 251 1.21 34.35 -15.41
C SER A 251 1.23 34.80 -13.95
N ILE A 252 1.70 33.97 -13.03
CA ILE A 252 1.74 34.30 -11.60
C ILE A 252 3.09 34.96 -11.28
N ASP A 253 3.07 36.08 -10.56
CA ASP A 253 4.30 36.75 -10.09
C ASP A 253 5.16 35.80 -9.26
N SER A 254 6.39 35.53 -9.73
CA SER A 254 7.34 34.64 -9.06
C SER A 254 7.69 35.11 -7.66
N GLN A 255 7.75 36.43 -7.41
CA GLN A 255 8.05 36.95 -6.08
C GLN A 255 6.88 36.70 -5.12
N ALA A 256 5.64 36.86 -5.59
CA ALA A 256 4.45 36.51 -4.83
C ALA A 256 4.44 35.01 -4.46
N VAL A 257 4.77 34.13 -5.41
CA VAL A 257 4.86 32.67 -5.16
C VAL A 257 5.93 32.35 -4.12
N GLN A 258 7.13 32.94 -4.24
CA GLN A 258 8.22 32.72 -3.29
C GLN A 258 7.84 33.18 -1.87
N ARG A 259 7.23 34.36 -1.74
CA ARG A 259 6.73 34.86 -0.45
C ARG A 259 5.67 33.93 0.14
N TRP A 260 4.73 33.46 -0.67
CA TRP A 260 3.70 32.52 -0.25
C TRP A 260 4.32 31.21 0.25
N LEU A 261 5.21 30.58 -0.52
CA LEU A 261 5.90 29.34 -0.13
C LEU A 261 6.71 29.51 1.17
N PHE A 262 7.42 30.63 1.32
CA PHE A 262 8.16 30.94 2.53
C PHE A 262 7.23 31.03 3.75
N ASN A 263 6.13 31.80 3.64
CA ASN A 263 5.17 31.95 4.71
C ASN A 263 4.51 30.60 5.07
N THR A 264 4.12 29.80 4.08
CA THR A 264 3.57 28.45 4.31
C THR A 264 4.56 27.57 5.05
N ARG A 265 5.85 27.59 4.67
CA ARG A 265 6.90 26.85 5.38
C ARG A 265 7.03 27.29 6.85
N GLN A 266 6.99 28.60 7.12
CA GLN A 266 7.07 29.12 8.49
C GLN A 266 5.86 28.69 9.33
N VAL A 267 4.65 28.74 8.75
CA VAL A 267 3.44 28.26 9.43
C VAL A 267 3.56 26.78 9.78
N ILE A 268 3.99 25.94 8.83
CA ILE A 268 4.17 24.50 9.08
C ILE A 268 5.21 24.26 10.18
N ALA A 269 6.37 24.93 10.11
CA ALA A 269 7.43 24.80 11.11
C ALA A 269 6.92 25.19 12.51
N ASN A 270 6.26 26.35 12.62
CA ASN A 270 5.68 26.79 13.88
C ASN A 270 4.64 25.80 14.41
N CYS A 271 3.77 25.25 13.55
CA CYS A 271 2.83 24.22 13.98
C CYS A 271 3.55 22.97 14.51
N CYS A 272 4.58 22.48 13.82
CA CYS A 272 5.35 21.32 14.24
C CYS A 272 6.06 21.55 15.59
N ASP A 273 6.62 22.75 15.82
CA ASP A 273 7.30 23.09 17.08
C ASP A 273 6.36 23.10 18.29
N HIS A 274 5.06 23.31 18.06
CA HIS A 274 4.04 23.32 19.12
C HIS A 274 3.28 22.00 19.24
N MET A 275 3.51 21.03 18.35
CA MET A 275 2.89 19.72 18.47
C MET A 275 3.54 18.90 19.59
N PRO A 276 2.76 18.19 20.42
CA PRO A 276 3.31 17.27 21.41
C PRO A 276 4.08 16.14 20.72
N ARG A 277 5.05 15.55 21.43
CA ARG A 277 5.74 14.38 20.90
C ARG A 277 4.79 13.19 20.86
N HIS A 278 5.02 12.28 19.91
CA HIS A 278 4.18 11.10 19.71
C HIS A 278 4.01 10.27 21.00
N GLU A 279 5.10 10.06 21.75
CA GLU A 279 5.05 9.29 23.00
C GLU A 279 4.20 9.96 24.10
N ASP A 280 4.22 11.29 24.19
CA ASP A 280 3.46 12.04 25.19
C ASP A 280 1.94 11.91 24.93
N VAL A 281 1.56 11.94 23.65
CA VAL A 281 0.16 11.71 23.22
C VAL A 281 -0.28 10.28 23.50
N LEU A 282 0.56 9.28 23.19
CA LEU A 282 0.23 7.87 23.43
C LEU A 282 0.00 7.59 24.91
N GLN A 283 0.85 8.11 25.80
CA GLN A 283 0.67 7.98 27.24
C GLN A 283 -0.69 8.55 27.68
N THR A 284 -1.02 9.76 27.22
CA THR A 284 -2.30 10.42 27.56
C THR A 284 -3.52 9.60 27.11
N ILE A 285 -3.52 9.08 25.87
CA ILE A 285 -4.65 8.32 25.33
C ILE A 285 -4.77 6.94 26.00
N CYS A 286 -3.65 6.23 26.16
CA CYS A 286 -3.66 4.86 26.66
C CYS A 286 -3.81 4.76 28.18
N ASP A 287 -3.34 5.74 28.95
CA ASP A 287 -3.62 5.80 30.39
C ASP A 287 -5.09 6.18 30.66
N GLY A 288 -5.70 7.00 29.81
CA GLY A 288 -7.14 7.25 29.83
C GLY A 288 -7.99 6.00 29.55
N GLN A 289 -7.50 5.08 28.71
CA GLN A 289 -8.15 3.78 28.46
C GLN A 289 -7.97 2.78 29.62
N ARG A 290 -6.88 2.85 30.39
CA ARG A 290 -6.70 2.05 31.61
C ARG A 290 -7.69 2.45 32.71
N LEU A 291 -7.98 3.75 32.86
CA LEU A 291 -8.96 4.26 33.82
C LEU A 291 -10.42 3.94 33.45
N ALA A 292 -10.72 3.74 32.16
CA ALA A 292 -12.05 3.33 31.70
C ALA A 292 -12.28 1.81 31.72
N ALA A 293 -11.21 1.02 31.89
CA ALA A 293 -11.25 -0.44 31.95
C ALA A 293 -11.13 -1.01 33.38
N THR A 294 -11.05 -0.15 34.38
CA THR A 294 -11.11 -0.45 35.83
C THR A 294 -12.41 0.05 36.43
#